data_AF-A0A4V2FZ72-F1
#
_entry.id   AF-A0A4V2FZ72-F1
#
_cell.length_a   1.000
_cell.length_b   1.000
_cell.length_c   1.000
_cell.angle_alpha   90.00
_cell.angle_beta   90.00
_cell.angle_gamma   90.00
#
_symmetry.space_group_name_H-M   'P 1'
#
loop_
_entity.id
_entity.type
_entity.pdbx_description
1 polymer ?
#
loop_
_entity_poly.entity_id
_entity_poly.type
_entity_poly.pdbx_seq_one_letter_code
_entity_poly.pdbx_strand_id
1 'polypeptide(L)'
;MDYSVEQRFYDAAARRTSDATGFIDVAARFLAEGLDSQALRELAGVPRSTRSKELRGLVQTALAELSIPRPTRDSPGQKVTQDGTTYARLPTDEVRFEIVPARELERSYEVLVYVNDFEITEAGAGMGMHPFDLIVPANQLLATAEPRRVVVARCTCGEPGCGSTEALITRDGDAVHWDWYVDVPFDHGVSFDAAAYDAAIEHLAADQSWQRPVDTVSRLVLEGVDRDGVSSIGLELSWAAADHRDPDKFLVALFAPAEKFQVFLRFQLRGRPPEEVADEVMRRLRTSPRSWSATFHSMVVGKRGRPSMAGWRWRSEDPR
;
A
#
# COMPACT_ATOMS: atom_id res chain seq x y z
N MET A 1 26.46 10.51 3.21
CA MET A 1 27.22 9.47 2.48
C MET A 1 27.65 10.05 1.15
N ASP A 2 28.91 9.84 0.74
CA ASP A 2 29.38 10.26 -0.58
C ASP A 2 29.25 9.05 -1.52
N TYR A 3 28.29 9.11 -2.44
CA TYR A 3 28.04 8.05 -3.42
C TYR A 3 29.03 8.19 -4.58
N SER A 4 29.47 7.08 -5.20
CA SER A 4 30.37 7.19 -6.35
C SER A 4 29.72 7.94 -7.52
N VAL A 5 30.54 8.46 -8.43
CA VAL A 5 30.06 9.19 -9.62
C VAL A 5 29.19 8.27 -10.49
N GLU A 6 29.56 7.00 -10.61
CA GLU A 6 28.83 5.96 -11.33
C GLU A 6 27.47 5.68 -10.67
N GLN A 7 27.42 5.63 -9.33
CA GLN A 7 26.20 5.45 -8.58
C GLN A 7 25.24 6.64 -8.75
N ARG A 8 25.76 7.87 -8.73
CA ARG A 8 24.97 9.07 -9.03
C ARG A 8 24.48 9.09 -10.47
N PHE A 9 25.28 8.58 -11.42
CA PHE A 9 24.86 8.48 -12.82
C PHE A 9 23.77 7.42 -13.02
N TYR A 10 23.89 6.25 -12.36
CA TYR A 10 22.83 5.24 -12.33
C TYR A 10 21.51 5.83 -11.81
N ASP A 11 21.55 6.54 -10.68
CA ASP A 11 20.37 7.18 -10.09
C ASP A 11 19.74 8.22 -11.03
N ALA A 12 20.56 9.08 -11.64
CA ALA A 12 20.08 10.04 -12.63
C ALA A 12 19.43 9.36 -13.85
N ALA A 13 19.99 8.23 -14.32
CA ALA A 13 19.41 7.44 -15.39
C ALA A 13 18.12 6.72 -14.98
N ALA A 14 18.00 6.32 -13.72
CA ALA A 14 16.81 5.65 -13.18
C ALA A 14 15.63 6.61 -12.99
N ARG A 15 15.89 7.88 -12.68
CA ARG A 15 14.87 8.91 -12.37
C ARG A 15 14.36 9.71 -13.57
N ARG A 16 15.09 9.76 -14.69
CA ARG A 16 14.83 10.72 -15.78
C ARG A 16 14.21 10.05 -17.00
N THR A 17 13.16 10.64 -17.55
CA THR A 17 12.30 9.89 -18.49
C THR A 17 11.59 10.69 -19.60
N SER A 18 11.51 12.02 -19.58
CA SER A 18 10.79 12.75 -20.65
C SER A 18 11.41 14.06 -21.14
N ASP A 19 12.04 14.87 -20.30
CA ASP A 19 12.65 16.15 -20.70
C ASP A 19 14.06 15.97 -21.29
N ALA A 20 14.20 16.37 -22.56
CA ALA A 20 15.45 16.34 -23.31
C ALA A 20 16.55 17.20 -22.69
N THR A 21 16.18 18.35 -22.12
CA THR A 21 17.12 19.31 -21.53
C THR A 21 17.83 18.70 -20.33
N GLY A 22 17.09 17.93 -19.53
CA GLY A 22 17.60 17.26 -18.35
C GLY A 22 18.73 16.26 -18.62
N PHE A 23 18.67 15.51 -19.72
CA PHE A 23 19.72 14.53 -20.03
C PHE A 23 21.03 15.17 -20.47
N ILE A 24 20.96 16.30 -21.18
CA ILE A 24 22.14 17.03 -21.65
C ILE A 24 22.91 17.61 -20.45
N ASP A 25 22.21 18.29 -19.53
CA ASP A 25 22.83 18.89 -18.35
C ASP A 25 23.41 17.81 -17.42
N VAL A 26 22.72 16.67 -17.29
CA VAL A 26 23.21 15.49 -16.55
C VAL A 26 24.50 14.94 -17.17
N ALA A 27 24.56 14.80 -18.50
CA ALA A 27 25.74 14.29 -19.18
C ALA A 27 26.94 15.24 -19.01
N ALA A 28 26.73 16.54 -19.19
CA ALA A 28 27.77 17.55 -19.01
C ALA A 28 28.34 17.53 -17.58
N ARG A 29 27.47 17.42 -16.56
CA ARG A 29 27.88 17.30 -15.17
C ARG A 29 28.77 16.07 -14.94
N PHE A 30 28.34 14.89 -15.39
CA PHE A 30 29.08 13.66 -15.11
C PHE A 30 30.41 13.53 -15.88
N LEU A 31 30.52 14.16 -17.06
CA LEU A 31 31.80 14.33 -17.73
C LEU A 31 32.75 15.22 -16.91
N ALA A 32 32.25 16.32 -16.34
CA ALA A 32 33.04 17.20 -15.48
C ALA A 32 33.46 16.53 -14.16
N GLU A 33 32.66 15.59 -13.66
CA GLU A 33 32.97 14.75 -12.50
C GLU A 33 33.93 13.58 -12.83
N GLY A 34 34.31 13.40 -14.09
CA GLY A 34 35.35 12.47 -14.51
C GLY A 34 34.89 11.14 -15.14
N LEU A 35 33.58 10.96 -15.41
CA LEU A 35 33.14 9.78 -16.18
C LEU A 35 33.60 9.89 -17.62
N ASP A 36 34.36 8.89 -18.09
CA ASP A 36 34.82 8.80 -19.47
C ASP A 36 33.90 7.89 -20.30
N SER A 37 32.99 8.50 -21.06
CA SER A 37 32.12 7.80 -22.01
C SER A 37 31.99 8.61 -23.29
N GLN A 38 32.09 7.93 -24.43
CA GLN A 38 31.88 8.56 -25.74
C GLN A 38 30.41 8.98 -25.88
N ALA A 39 29.49 8.11 -25.48
CA ALA A 39 28.06 8.39 -25.52
C ALA A 39 27.67 9.57 -24.60
N LEU A 40 28.33 9.76 -23.44
CA LEU A 40 28.11 10.95 -22.60
C LEU A 40 28.56 12.24 -23.29
N ARG A 41 29.72 12.23 -23.97
CA ARG A 41 30.20 13.41 -24.72
C ARG A 41 29.25 13.77 -25.85
N GLU A 42 28.74 12.76 -26.56
CA GLU A 42 27.73 12.95 -27.58
C GLU A 42 26.44 13.53 -26.99
N LEU A 43 25.95 12.94 -25.89
CA LEU A 43 24.75 13.40 -25.18
C LEU A 43 24.87 14.82 -24.63
N ALA A 44 26.06 15.26 -24.22
CA ALA A 44 26.29 16.65 -23.80
C ALA A 44 26.31 17.64 -24.98
N GLY A 45 26.54 17.17 -26.21
CA GLY A 45 26.67 17.98 -27.41
C GLY A 45 25.44 18.01 -28.34
N VAL A 46 24.43 17.18 -28.11
CA VAL A 46 23.22 17.15 -28.96
C VAL A 46 22.33 18.38 -28.75
N PRO A 47 21.60 18.84 -29.77
CA PRO A 47 20.64 19.93 -29.64
C PRO A 47 19.56 19.65 -28.58
N ARG A 48 19.10 20.69 -27.87
CA ARG A 48 17.98 20.57 -26.90
C ARG A 48 16.66 20.14 -27.54
N SER A 49 16.53 20.30 -28.86
CA SER A 49 15.38 19.84 -29.66
C SER A 49 15.42 18.35 -30.01
N THR A 50 16.48 17.63 -29.64
CA THR A 50 16.62 16.19 -29.93
C THR A 50 15.52 15.38 -29.25
N ARG A 51 15.03 14.36 -29.94
CA ARG A 51 13.89 13.56 -29.46
C ARG A 51 14.29 12.75 -28.22
N SER A 52 13.40 12.69 -27.22
CA SER A 52 13.67 11.97 -25.96
C SER A 52 14.06 10.50 -26.15
N LYS A 53 13.56 9.82 -27.21
CA LYS A 53 13.95 8.43 -27.52
C LYS A 53 15.43 8.29 -27.89
N GLU A 54 15.97 9.24 -28.63
CA GLU A 54 17.37 9.25 -29.06
C GLU A 54 18.29 9.52 -27.88
N LEU A 55 17.91 10.49 -27.04
CA LEU A 55 18.62 10.80 -25.78
C LEU A 55 18.66 9.59 -24.84
N ARG A 56 17.54 8.87 -24.67
CA ARG A 56 17.52 7.62 -23.90
C ARG A 56 18.44 6.55 -24.49
N GLY A 57 18.56 6.48 -25.82
CA GLY A 57 19.49 5.59 -26.50
C GLY A 57 20.93 5.88 -26.10
N LEU A 58 21.34 7.16 -26.12
CA LEU A 58 22.67 7.59 -25.70
C LEU A 58 22.94 7.29 -24.22
N VAL A 59 21.97 7.51 -23.33
CA VAL A 59 22.10 7.13 -21.91
C VAL A 59 22.32 5.62 -21.75
N GLN A 60 21.58 4.79 -22.49
CA GLN A 60 21.73 3.33 -22.43
C GLN A 60 23.09 2.85 -22.98
N THR A 61 23.64 3.55 -23.97
CA THR A 61 24.99 3.30 -24.49
C THR A 61 26.03 3.72 -23.46
N ALA A 62 25.90 4.90 -22.84
CA ALA A 62 26.80 5.37 -21.79
C ALA A 62 26.85 4.42 -20.59
N LEU A 63 25.70 3.93 -20.11
CA LEU A 63 25.65 2.92 -19.05
C LEU A 63 26.42 1.66 -19.44
N ALA A 64 26.29 1.20 -20.69
CA ALA A 64 27.00 0.02 -21.17
C ALA A 64 28.52 0.25 -21.29
N GLU A 65 28.96 1.40 -21.81
CA GLU A 65 30.38 1.78 -21.89
C GLU A 65 31.05 1.82 -20.51
N LEU A 66 30.32 2.33 -19.52
CA LEU A 66 30.77 2.46 -18.14
C LEU A 66 30.60 1.16 -17.31
N SER A 67 30.08 0.09 -17.92
CA SER A 67 29.74 -1.17 -17.22
C SER A 67 28.76 -0.99 -16.06
N ILE A 68 27.91 0.03 -16.12
CA ILE A 68 26.85 0.32 -15.15
C ILE A 68 25.57 -0.40 -15.61
N PRO A 69 24.89 -1.14 -14.73
CA PRO A 69 23.69 -1.88 -15.11
C PRO A 69 22.56 -0.92 -15.51
N ARG A 70 21.74 -1.36 -16.47
CA ARG A 70 20.56 -0.58 -16.87
C ARG A 70 19.49 -0.61 -15.78
N PRO A 71 18.93 0.53 -15.37
CA PRO A 71 17.70 0.56 -14.57
C PRO A 71 16.60 -0.19 -15.31
N THR A 72 15.88 -1.08 -14.62
CA THR A 72 14.71 -1.79 -15.17
C THR A 72 13.55 -1.66 -14.21
N ARG A 73 12.33 -1.56 -14.74
CA ARG A 73 11.11 -1.53 -13.92
C ARG A 73 10.92 -2.78 -13.07
N ASP A 74 11.49 -3.91 -13.52
CA ASP A 74 11.35 -5.20 -12.84
C ASP A 74 12.35 -5.40 -11.69
N SER A 75 13.20 -4.42 -11.39
CA SER A 75 14.16 -4.49 -10.29
C SER A 75 13.87 -3.35 -9.30
N PRO A 76 13.66 -3.65 -8.00
CA PRO A 76 13.09 -2.73 -7.00
C PRO A 76 14.03 -1.60 -6.58
N GLY A 77 14.40 -0.72 -7.52
CA GLY A 77 15.31 0.39 -7.27
C GLY A 77 16.79 0.00 -7.12
N GLN A 78 17.14 -1.28 -7.15
CA GLN A 78 18.50 -1.78 -6.96
C GLN A 78 18.89 -2.81 -8.03
N LYS A 79 20.17 -2.83 -8.42
CA LYS A 79 20.81 -3.90 -9.19
C LYS A 79 22.17 -4.26 -8.63
N VAL A 80 22.36 -5.56 -8.39
CA VAL A 80 23.66 -6.14 -8.06
C VAL A 80 24.26 -6.72 -9.34
N THR A 81 25.46 -6.27 -9.70
CA THR A 81 26.23 -6.81 -10.84
C THR A 81 26.96 -8.10 -10.45
N GLN A 82 27.46 -8.85 -11.44
CA GLN A 82 28.09 -10.16 -11.21
C GLN A 82 29.36 -10.10 -10.35
N ASP A 83 30.03 -8.95 -10.32
CA ASP A 83 31.19 -8.64 -9.48
C ASP A 83 30.80 -8.24 -8.05
N GLY A 84 29.50 -8.19 -7.72
CA GLY A 84 28.98 -7.81 -6.41
C GLY A 84 28.77 -6.31 -6.21
N THR A 85 29.07 -5.48 -7.21
CA THR A 85 28.81 -4.04 -7.12
C THR A 85 27.30 -3.78 -7.11
N THR A 86 26.84 -2.94 -6.19
CA THR A 86 25.42 -2.64 -6.04
C THR A 86 25.16 -1.22 -6.52
N TYR A 87 24.18 -1.09 -7.41
CA TYR A 87 23.68 0.18 -7.92
C TYR A 87 22.23 0.38 -7.46
N ALA A 88 21.98 1.40 -6.66
CA ALA A 88 20.64 1.71 -6.16
C ALA A 88 20.17 3.13 -6.52
N ARG A 89 18.87 3.36 -6.65
CA ARG A 89 18.33 4.73 -6.63
C ARG A 89 18.65 5.35 -5.27
N LEU A 90 19.23 6.54 -5.27
CA LEU A 90 19.62 7.25 -4.06
C LEU A 90 18.39 7.68 -3.27
N PRO A 91 18.40 7.62 -1.92
CA PRO A 91 17.26 8.00 -1.08
C PRO A 91 17.14 9.53 -0.96
N THR A 92 16.78 10.19 -2.05
CA THR A 92 16.73 11.65 -2.16
C THR A 92 15.32 12.20 -2.28
N ASP A 93 14.31 11.34 -2.39
CA ASP A 93 12.92 11.77 -2.40
C ASP A 93 12.39 11.95 -0.97
N GLU A 94 11.41 12.83 -0.83
CA GLU A 94 10.66 13.04 0.39
C GLU A 94 9.22 12.56 0.20
N VAL A 95 8.67 11.89 1.21
CA VAL A 95 7.27 11.46 1.25
C VAL A 95 6.51 12.22 2.33
N ARG A 96 5.28 12.60 2.03
CA ARG A 96 4.33 13.16 3.00
C ARG A 96 2.95 12.56 2.78
N PHE A 97 2.25 12.33 3.87
CA PHE A 97 0.88 11.83 3.86
C PHE A 97 -0.04 12.85 4.53
N GLU A 98 -1.23 13.03 3.98
CA GLU A 98 -2.26 13.87 4.60
C GLU A 98 -3.60 13.14 4.60
N ILE A 99 -4.29 13.17 5.73
CA ILE A 99 -5.64 12.63 5.84
C ILE A 99 -6.64 13.79 5.65
N VAL A 100 -7.47 13.69 4.61
CA VAL A 100 -8.45 14.72 4.26
C VAL A 100 -9.85 14.10 4.11
N PRO A 101 -10.92 14.89 4.27
CA PRO A 101 -12.26 14.44 3.88
C PRO A 101 -12.28 14.08 2.39
N ALA A 102 -12.83 12.92 2.06
CA ALA A 102 -12.89 12.45 0.68
C ALA A 102 -13.82 13.35 -0.15
N ARG A 103 -13.36 13.79 -1.33
CA ARG A 103 -14.13 14.72 -2.18
C ARG A 103 -15.39 14.09 -2.77
N GLU A 104 -15.27 12.85 -3.21
CA GLU A 104 -16.32 12.13 -3.97
C GLU A 104 -17.18 11.21 -3.10
N LEU A 105 -16.81 11.01 -1.82
CA LEU A 105 -17.48 10.08 -0.92
C LEU A 105 -17.95 10.79 0.36
N GLU A 106 -19.26 10.90 0.53
CA GLU A 106 -19.85 11.54 1.71
C GLU A 106 -19.38 10.88 3.01
N ARG A 107 -18.94 11.71 3.97
CA ARG A 107 -18.55 11.29 5.34
C ARG A 107 -17.48 10.20 5.37
N SER A 108 -16.57 10.26 4.40
CA SER A 108 -15.40 9.40 4.26
C SER A 108 -14.13 10.25 4.31
N TYR A 109 -12.99 9.59 4.51
CA TYR A 109 -11.66 10.19 4.46
C TYR A 109 -10.80 9.48 3.43
N GLU A 110 -9.78 10.17 2.94
CA GLU A 110 -8.76 9.62 2.06
C GLU A 110 -7.37 10.05 2.53
N VAL A 111 -6.37 9.20 2.27
CA VAL A 111 -4.96 9.51 2.47
C VAL A 111 -4.39 10.01 1.16
N LEU A 112 -4.05 11.30 1.10
CA LEU A 112 -3.28 11.88 0.01
C LEU A 112 -1.79 11.55 0.20
N VAL A 113 -1.14 11.17 -0.89
CA VAL A 113 0.28 10.84 -0.92
C VAL A 113 1.01 11.88 -1.73
N TYR A 114 2.00 12.53 -1.12
CA TYR A 114 2.87 13.50 -1.78
C TYR A 114 4.28 12.95 -1.86
N VAL A 115 4.91 13.06 -3.03
CA VAL A 115 6.33 12.79 -3.20
C VAL A 115 6.99 14.02 -3.82
N ASN A 116 7.98 14.58 -3.12
CA ASN A 116 8.61 15.86 -3.50
C ASN A 116 7.57 16.96 -3.79
N ASP A 117 6.57 17.09 -2.92
CA ASP A 117 5.41 17.99 -3.03
C ASP A 117 4.48 17.77 -4.23
N PHE A 118 4.69 16.72 -5.02
CA PHE A 118 3.78 16.33 -6.10
C PHE A 118 2.74 15.33 -5.59
N GLU A 119 1.46 15.62 -5.81
CA GLU A 119 0.36 14.75 -5.37
C GLU A 119 0.24 13.50 -6.25
N ILE A 120 0.59 12.36 -5.67
CA ILE A 120 0.61 11.05 -6.34
C ILE A 120 -0.79 10.47 -6.50
N THR A 121 -1.67 10.71 -5.54
CA THR A 121 -3.03 10.18 -5.54
C THR A 121 -3.84 10.71 -6.70
N GLU A 122 -3.81 12.03 -6.94
CA GLU A 122 -4.47 12.67 -8.07
C GLU A 122 -3.83 12.27 -9.41
N ALA A 123 -2.49 12.26 -9.48
CA ALA A 123 -1.76 11.92 -10.71
C ALA A 123 -1.90 10.46 -11.14
N GLY A 124 -2.17 9.56 -10.18
CA GLY A 124 -2.42 8.15 -10.42
C GLY A 124 -3.89 7.86 -10.71
N ALA A 125 -4.53 7.06 -9.85
CA ALA A 125 -5.91 6.63 -10.00
C ALA A 125 -6.97 7.69 -9.62
N GLY A 126 -6.55 8.83 -9.05
CA GLY A 126 -7.38 10.02 -8.86
C GLY A 126 -7.92 10.23 -7.45
N MET A 127 -7.99 9.20 -6.59
CA MET A 127 -8.44 9.31 -5.19
C MET A 127 -7.53 8.53 -4.25
N GLY A 128 -7.26 9.07 -3.06
CA GLY A 128 -6.55 8.36 -2.01
C GLY A 128 -7.34 7.16 -1.44
N MET A 129 -6.62 6.23 -0.83
CA MET A 129 -7.24 5.13 -0.09
C MET A 129 -7.82 5.62 1.24
N HIS A 130 -8.86 4.94 1.74
CA HIS A 130 -9.36 5.25 3.07
C HIS A 130 -8.28 4.90 4.12
N PRO A 131 -8.04 5.73 5.16
CA PRO A 131 -7.00 5.45 6.16
C PRO A 131 -7.14 4.05 6.76
N PHE A 132 -8.36 3.63 7.13
CA PHE A 132 -8.63 2.29 7.64
C PHE A 132 -8.06 1.17 6.75
N ASP A 133 -8.18 1.29 5.42
CA ASP A 133 -7.73 0.26 4.49
C ASP A 133 -6.20 0.18 4.40
N LEU A 134 -5.50 1.28 4.69
CA LEU A 134 -4.04 1.37 4.66
C LEU A 134 -3.39 0.97 5.98
N ILE A 135 -3.96 1.40 7.12
CA ILE A 135 -3.30 1.28 8.43
C ILE A 135 -3.88 0.20 9.36
N VAL A 136 -5.05 -0.37 9.06
CA VAL A 136 -5.73 -1.37 9.91
C VAL A 136 -5.96 -2.68 9.13
N PRO A 137 -5.72 -3.86 9.74
CA PRO A 137 -5.20 -4.11 11.10
C PRO A 137 -3.68 -3.99 11.21
N ALA A 138 -2.99 -3.91 10.08
CA ALA A 138 -1.56 -3.74 10.01
C ALA A 138 -1.28 -2.66 8.98
N ASN A 139 -0.29 -1.82 9.27
CA ASN A 139 0.08 -0.75 8.38
C ASN A 139 0.78 -1.31 7.14
N GLN A 140 0.07 -1.25 6.01
CA GLN A 140 0.53 -1.78 4.73
C GLN A 140 1.73 -1.00 4.18
N LEU A 141 1.89 0.27 4.59
CA LEU A 141 2.99 1.13 4.15
C LEU A 141 4.29 0.90 4.93
N LEU A 142 4.28 0.06 5.98
CA LEU A 142 5.52 -0.29 6.68
C LEU A 142 6.47 -1.06 5.76
N ALA A 143 7.62 -0.44 5.48
CA ALA A 143 8.62 -0.99 4.58
C ALA A 143 9.45 -2.08 5.27
N THR A 144 9.52 -3.25 4.64
CA THR A 144 10.34 -4.38 5.07
C THR A 144 11.28 -4.82 3.96
N ALA A 145 12.29 -5.63 4.28
CA ALA A 145 13.17 -6.23 3.28
C ALA A 145 12.43 -7.15 2.29
N GLU A 146 11.32 -7.74 2.72
CA GLU A 146 10.40 -8.45 1.82
C GLU A 146 9.56 -7.41 1.03
N PRO A 147 9.64 -7.40 -0.31
CA PRO A 147 8.85 -6.48 -1.14
C PRO A 147 7.35 -6.71 -0.98
N ARG A 148 6.57 -5.64 -0.83
CA ARG A 148 5.12 -5.70 -0.70
C ARG A 148 4.43 -4.77 -1.66
N ARG A 149 3.41 -5.28 -2.35
CA ARG A 149 2.58 -4.49 -3.25
C ARG A 149 1.42 -3.90 -2.47
N VAL A 150 1.26 -2.58 -2.54
CA VAL A 150 0.27 -1.81 -1.79
C VAL A 150 -0.51 -0.92 -2.75
N VAL A 151 -1.82 -0.91 -2.62
CA VAL A 151 -2.69 0.05 -3.33
C VAL A 151 -2.64 1.36 -2.56
N VAL A 152 -2.16 2.43 -3.19
CA VAL A 152 -2.01 3.77 -2.56
C VAL A 152 -3.04 4.78 -3.06
N ALA A 153 -3.63 4.52 -4.23
CA ALA A 153 -4.74 5.31 -4.77
C ALA A 153 -5.74 4.38 -5.47
N ARG A 154 -6.99 4.84 -5.61
CA ARG A 154 -8.10 4.16 -6.28
C ARG A 154 -8.85 5.10 -7.20
N CYS A 155 -9.65 4.52 -8.10
CA CYS A 155 -10.55 5.27 -8.97
C CYS A 155 -11.52 6.16 -8.18
N THR A 156 -11.85 7.32 -8.73
CA THR A 156 -12.76 8.31 -8.14
C THR A 156 -14.19 7.80 -7.91
N CYS A 157 -14.59 6.73 -8.59
CA CYS A 157 -15.91 6.12 -8.39
C CYS A 157 -16.06 5.38 -7.05
N GLY A 158 -14.96 5.09 -6.34
CA GLY A 158 -14.96 4.37 -5.07
C GLY A 158 -15.28 2.87 -5.15
N GLU A 159 -15.65 2.36 -6.33
CA GLU A 159 -15.95 0.95 -6.55
C GLU A 159 -14.67 0.10 -6.61
N PRO A 160 -14.60 -1.02 -5.86
CA PRO A 160 -13.46 -1.93 -5.90
C PRO A 160 -13.19 -2.44 -7.33
N GLY A 161 -11.92 -2.39 -7.74
CA GLY A 161 -11.47 -2.96 -9.02
C GLY A 161 -11.71 -2.11 -10.26
N CYS A 162 -12.20 -0.86 -10.12
CA CYS A 162 -12.37 0.04 -11.26
C CYS A 162 -11.05 0.68 -11.74
N GLY A 163 -10.08 0.87 -10.85
CA GLY A 163 -8.75 1.44 -11.13
C GLY A 163 -7.94 1.62 -9.85
N SER A 164 -6.62 1.52 -9.92
CA SER A 164 -5.72 1.54 -8.76
C SER A 164 -4.34 2.09 -9.12
N THR A 165 -3.72 2.82 -8.19
CA THR A 165 -2.28 3.05 -8.21
C THR A 165 -1.62 2.14 -7.20
N GLU A 166 -0.69 1.32 -7.67
CA GLU A 166 -0.02 0.31 -6.86
C GLU A 166 1.47 0.57 -6.80
N ALA A 167 2.00 0.58 -5.57
CA ALA A 167 3.43 0.70 -5.28
C ALA A 167 3.96 -0.63 -4.72
N LEU A 168 5.08 -1.11 -5.26
CA LEU A 168 5.90 -2.13 -4.62
C LEU A 168 6.88 -1.45 -3.68
N ILE A 169 6.65 -1.62 -2.38
CA ILE A 169 7.44 -1.03 -1.30
C ILE A 169 8.48 -2.04 -0.84
N THR A 170 9.75 -1.64 -0.86
CA THR A 170 10.87 -2.48 -0.40
C THR A 170 11.83 -1.65 0.44
N ARG A 171 12.25 -2.17 1.59
CA ARG A 171 13.34 -1.58 2.38
C ARG A 171 14.67 -2.21 2.00
N ASP A 172 15.65 -1.38 1.71
CA ASP A 172 17.05 -1.76 1.50
C ASP A 172 17.94 -0.95 2.43
N GLY A 173 18.30 -1.55 3.57
CA GLY A 173 19.05 -0.88 4.64
C GLY A 173 18.37 0.42 5.10
N ASP A 174 19.04 1.53 4.80
CA ASP A 174 18.72 2.91 5.11
C ASP A 174 17.90 3.62 4.01
N ALA A 175 17.47 2.89 2.97
CA ALA A 175 16.60 3.38 1.92
C ALA A 175 15.27 2.61 1.85
N VAL A 176 14.20 3.29 1.44
CA VAL A 176 12.91 2.69 1.07
C VAL A 176 12.60 3.00 -0.38
N HIS A 177 12.35 1.98 -1.18
CA HIS A 177 12.06 2.09 -2.61
C HIS A 177 10.60 1.82 -2.89
N TRP A 178 9.98 2.68 -3.71
CA TRP A 178 8.66 2.46 -4.28
C TRP A 178 8.77 2.35 -5.80
N ASP A 179 8.20 1.27 -6.36
CA ASP A 179 8.08 1.06 -7.80
C ASP A 179 6.63 0.89 -8.22
N TRP A 180 6.21 1.60 -9.27
CA TRP A 180 4.81 1.70 -9.68
C TRP A 180 4.40 0.64 -10.72
N TYR A 181 3.17 0.13 -10.62
CA TYR A 181 2.68 -0.94 -11.51
C TYR A 181 1.40 -0.61 -12.29
N VAL A 182 0.42 0.02 -11.62
CA VAL A 182 -0.92 0.33 -12.18
C VAL A 182 -1.15 1.82 -12.04
N ASP A 183 -1.84 2.44 -13.02
CA ASP A 183 -2.14 3.88 -13.12
C ASP A 183 -0.98 4.73 -12.61
N VAL A 184 0.14 4.59 -13.33
CA VAL A 184 1.48 4.94 -12.88
C VAL A 184 1.67 6.46 -12.83
N PRO A 185 1.92 7.06 -11.64
CA PRO A 185 2.00 8.51 -11.45
C PRO A 185 3.32 9.08 -12.00
N PHE A 186 4.39 8.30 -11.90
CA PHE A 186 5.70 8.58 -12.47
C PHE A 186 6.18 7.39 -13.28
N ASP A 187 6.77 7.64 -14.43
CA ASP A 187 7.35 6.58 -15.25
C ASP A 187 8.62 5.93 -14.68
N HIS A 188 9.07 6.37 -13.51
CA HIS A 188 10.15 5.84 -12.67
C HIS A 188 9.71 5.67 -11.22
N GLY A 189 10.37 4.77 -10.48
CA GLY A 189 10.17 4.63 -9.04
C GLY A 189 10.93 5.68 -8.23
N VAL A 190 10.59 5.77 -6.95
CA VAL A 190 11.12 6.77 -6.00
C VAL A 190 11.82 6.07 -4.83
N SER A 191 12.67 6.82 -4.13
CA SER A 191 13.53 6.32 -3.06
C SER A 191 13.66 7.33 -1.93
N PHE A 192 13.35 6.90 -0.72
CA PHE A 192 13.31 7.73 0.48
C PHE A 192 14.41 7.31 1.46
N ASP A 193 14.88 8.27 2.27
CA ASP A 193 15.62 7.93 3.49
C ASP A 193 14.70 7.13 4.42
N ALA A 194 15.17 5.99 4.91
CA ALA A 194 14.31 5.07 5.65
C ALA A 194 13.86 5.65 6.99
N ALA A 195 14.68 6.46 7.67
CA ALA A 195 14.30 7.06 8.94
C ALA A 195 13.24 8.16 8.75
N ALA A 196 13.39 8.99 7.70
CA ALA A 196 12.40 9.98 7.33
C ALA A 196 11.07 9.33 6.90
N TYR A 197 11.15 8.25 6.10
CA TYR A 197 9.99 7.45 5.71
C TYR A 197 9.27 6.86 6.93
N ASP A 198 10.00 6.19 7.82
CA ASP A 198 9.44 5.58 9.02
C ASP A 198 8.73 6.63 9.90
N ALA A 199 9.32 7.82 10.07
CA ALA A 199 8.70 8.92 10.80
C ALA A 199 7.39 9.41 10.14
N ALA A 200 7.34 9.50 8.81
CA ALA A 200 6.12 9.87 8.09
C ALA A 200 5.02 8.80 8.26
N ILE A 201 5.38 7.52 8.26
CA ILE A 201 4.45 6.40 8.47
C ILE A 201 3.95 6.35 9.92
N GLU A 202 4.81 6.60 10.90
CA GLU A 202 4.43 6.71 12.31
C GLU A 202 3.45 7.86 12.54
N HIS A 203 3.70 9.02 11.92
CA HIS A 203 2.80 10.17 11.99
C HIS A 203 1.42 9.83 11.41
N LEU A 204 1.38 9.21 10.22
CA LEU A 204 0.13 8.77 9.59
C LEU A 204 -0.63 7.78 10.47
N ALA A 205 0.06 6.81 11.07
CA ALA A 205 -0.57 5.79 11.92
C ALA A 205 -1.10 6.36 13.26
N ALA A 206 -0.46 7.42 13.76
CA ALA A 206 -0.88 8.11 14.99
C ALA A 206 -2.09 9.03 14.78
N ASP A 207 -2.38 9.45 13.55
CA ASP A 207 -3.55 10.27 13.25
C ASP A 207 -4.83 9.44 13.33
N GLN A 208 -5.68 9.78 14.30
CA GLN A 208 -6.99 9.16 14.54
C GLN A 208 -8.15 10.12 14.26
N SER A 209 -7.89 11.30 13.71
CA SER A 209 -8.91 12.34 13.46
C SER A 209 -10.02 11.91 12.50
N TRP A 210 -9.73 10.93 11.65
CA TRP A 210 -10.67 10.31 10.71
C TRP A 210 -11.58 9.25 11.33
N GLN A 211 -11.24 8.73 12.53
CA GLN A 211 -11.96 7.59 13.10
C GLN A 211 -13.34 8.03 13.59
N ARG A 212 -14.39 7.42 13.04
CA ARG A 212 -15.73 7.44 13.62
C ARG A 212 -15.82 6.34 14.68
N PRO A 213 -16.82 6.36 15.57
CA PRO A 213 -16.99 5.33 16.59
C PRO A 213 -16.94 3.90 16.04
N VAL A 214 -17.56 3.64 14.87
CA VAL A 214 -17.51 2.33 14.21
C VAL A 214 -16.09 1.93 13.80
N ASP A 215 -15.30 2.87 13.26
CA ASP A 215 -13.95 2.61 12.78
C ASP A 215 -13.03 2.27 13.97
N THR A 216 -13.24 2.94 15.11
CA THR A 216 -12.55 2.61 16.38
C THR A 216 -12.91 1.21 16.87
N VAL A 217 -14.20 0.81 16.88
CA VAL A 217 -14.58 -0.56 17.26
C VAL A 217 -13.94 -1.57 16.31
N SER A 218 -14.04 -1.35 15.00
CA SER A 218 -13.44 -2.23 13.99
C SER A 218 -11.95 -2.40 14.19
N ARG A 219 -11.21 -1.30 14.40
CA ARG A 219 -9.77 -1.32 14.66
C ARG A 219 -9.44 -2.14 15.91
N LEU A 220 -10.07 -1.81 17.05
CA LEU A 220 -9.83 -2.51 18.31
C LEU A 220 -10.13 -4.02 18.22
N VAL A 221 -11.18 -4.41 17.50
CA VAL A 221 -11.53 -5.81 17.29
C VAL A 221 -10.51 -6.52 16.38
N LEU A 222 -10.13 -5.91 15.25
CA LEU A 222 -9.22 -6.54 14.29
C LEU A 222 -7.77 -6.65 14.79
N GLU A 223 -7.33 -5.68 15.60
CA GLU A 223 -6.02 -5.65 16.28
C GLU A 223 -6.00 -6.56 17.52
N GLY A 224 -7.08 -6.58 18.30
CA GLY A 224 -7.11 -7.24 19.60
C GLY A 224 -7.48 -8.73 19.56
N VAL A 225 -8.13 -9.21 18.49
CA VAL A 225 -8.67 -10.58 18.46
C VAL A 225 -7.57 -11.63 18.64
N ASP A 226 -7.85 -12.61 19.49
CA ASP A 226 -7.05 -13.84 19.61
C ASP A 226 -7.32 -14.73 18.40
N ARG A 227 -6.57 -14.51 17.31
CA ARG A 227 -6.76 -15.22 16.04
C ARG A 227 -6.52 -16.72 16.17
N ASP A 228 -5.55 -17.13 17.00
CA ASP A 228 -5.26 -18.55 17.23
C ASP A 228 -6.38 -19.21 18.01
N GLY A 229 -6.91 -18.53 19.04
CA GLY A 229 -8.09 -18.98 19.77
C GLY A 229 -9.31 -19.16 18.86
N VAL A 230 -9.61 -18.18 18.00
CA VAL A 230 -10.71 -18.26 17.02
C VAL A 230 -10.47 -19.37 15.98
N SER A 231 -9.23 -19.55 15.52
CA SER A 231 -8.85 -20.62 14.58
C SER A 231 -8.98 -22.01 15.20
N SER A 232 -8.64 -22.16 16.49
CA SER A 232 -8.73 -23.44 17.22
C SER A 232 -10.15 -24.01 17.31
N ILE A 233 -11.17 -23.15 17.20
CA ILE A 233 -12.59 -23.54 17.19
C ILE A 233 -13.18 -23.63 15.78
N GLY A 234 -12.32 -23.59 14.74
CA GLY A 234 -12.70 -23.77 13.33
C GLY A 234 -13.28 -22.52 12.67
N LEU A 235 -12.96 -21.34 13.17
CA LEU A 235 -13.41 -20.05 12.63
C LEU A 235 -12.23 -19.14 12.32
N GLU A 236 -12.41 -18.20 11.40
CA GLU A 236 -11.44 -17.15 11.08
C GLU A 236 -12.16 -15.81 11.11
N LEU A 237 -11.51 -14.76 11.64
CA LEU A 237 -12.06 -13.40 11.53
C LEU A 237 -11.92 -12.91 10.09
N SER A 238 -13.05 -12.60 9.45
CA SER A 238 -13.08 -12.11 8.08
C SER A 238 -13.07 -10.58 8.04
N TRP A 239 -14.06 -9.94 8.64
CA TRP A 239 -14.16 -8.49 8.73
C TRP A 239 -15.05 -8.05 9.89
N ALA A 240 -14.94 -6.77 10.26
CA ALA A 240 -15.78 -6.16 11.29
C ALA A 240 -16.11 -4.71 10.89
N ALA A 241 -17.39 -4.34 10.90
CA ALA A 241 -17.87 -3.04 10.44
C ALA A 241 -19.27 -2.72 10.99
N ALA A 242 -19.81 -1.54 10.69
CA ALA A 242 -21.24 -1.28 10.88
C ALA A 242 -22.07 -2.26 10.03
N ASP A 243 -23.21 -2.69 10.56
CA ASP A 243 -24.14 -3.50 9.78
C ASP A 243 -24.82 -2.60 8.71
N HIS A 244 -24.63 -2.94 7.44
CA HIS A 244 -25.26 -2.23 6.32
C HIS A 244 -26.80 -2.21 6.41
N ARG A 245 -27.41 -3.20 7.09
CA ARG A 245 -28.87 -3.27 7.29
C ARG A 245 -29.35 -2.47 8.48
N ASP A 246 -28.47 -2.21 9.45
CA ASP A 246 -28.80 -1.56 10.71
C ASP A 246 -27.56 -0.84 11.25
N PRO A 247 -27.32 0.42 10.84
CA PRO A 247 -26.11 1.17 11.24
C PRO A 247 -25.98 1.39 12.76
N ASP A 248 -27.05 1.15 13.53
CA ASP A 248 -27.01 1.20 14.99
C ASP A 248 -26.35 -0.07 15.59
N LYS A 249 -26.00 -1.05 14.76
CA LYS A 249 -25.32 -2.29 15.13
C LYS A 249 -23.93 -2.40 14.52
N PHE A 250 -23.05 -3.00 15.30
CA PHE A 250 -21.75 -3.46 14.89
C PHE A 250 -21.82 -4.93 14.50
N LEU A 251 -21.28 -5.28 13.34
CA LEU A 251 -21.30 -6.62 12.78
C LEU A 251 -19.89 -7.18 12.66
N VAL A 252 -19.68 -8.35 13.25
CA VAL A 252 -18.46 -9.15 13.12
C VAL A 252 -18.78 -10.35 12.25
N ALA A 253 -18.07 -10.47 11.13
CA ALA A 253 -18.16 -11.60 10.22
C ALA A 253 -16.97 -12.55 10.45
N LEU A 254 -17.31 -13.81 10.73
CA LEU A 254 -16.38 -14.91 10.84
C LEU A 254 -16.59 -15.87 9.68
N PHE A 255 -15.53 -16.56 9.28
CA PHE A 255 -15.56 -17.59 8.26
C PHE A 255 -15.30 -18.96 8.88
N ALA A 256 -16.12 -19.97 8.55
CA ALA A 256 -15.89 -21.36 8.91
C ALA A 256 -15.35 -22.11 7.67
N PRO A 257 -14.03 -22.13 7.43
CA PRO A 257 -13.45 -22.60 6.17
C PRO A 257 -13.77 -24.06 5.85
N ALA A 258 -13.62 -24.95 6.83
CA ALA A 258 -13.88 -26.38 6.65
C ALA A 258 -15.34 -26.68 6.29
N GLU A 259 -16.27 -25.88 6.80
CA GLU A 259 -17.70 -26.09 6.59
C GLU A 259 -18.29 -25.18 5.49
N LYS A 260 -17.54 -24.20 5.01
CA LYS A 260 -17.92 -23.19 4.00
C LYS A 260 -19.17 -22.39 4.40
N PHE A 261 -19.15 -21.84 5.62
CA PHE A 261 -20.19 -20.95 6.13
C PHE A 261 -19.60 -19.61 6.54
N GLN A 262 -20.37 -18.54 6.35
CA GLN A 262 -20.13 -17.27 7.00
C GLN A 262 -21.00 -17.16 8.24
N VAL A 263 -20.44 -16.66 9.34
CA VAL A 263 -21.09 -16.52 10.65
C VAL A 263 -21.05 -15.06 11.07
N PHE A 264 -22.15 -14.55 11.56
CA PHE A 264 -22.33 -13.13 11.86
C PHE A 264 -22.74 -12.95 13.32
N LEU A 265 -21.99 -12.10 14.03
CA LEU A 265 -22.29 -11.66 15.38
C LEU A 265 -22.62 -10.17 15.35
N ARG A 266 -23.77 -9.78 15.93
CA ARG A 266 -24.23 -8.39 15.96
C ARG A 266 -24.24 -7.87 17.39
N PHE A 267 -23.75 -6.66 17.57
CA PHE A 267 -23.62 -5.97 18.84
C PHE A 267 -24.26 -4.59 18.74
N GLN A 268 -24.84 -4.09 19.83
CA GLN A 268 -25.37 -2.73 19.84
C GLN A 268 -24.21 -1.73 19.82
N LEU A 269 -24.21 -0.83 18.83
CA LEU A 269 -23.19 0.21 18.67
C LEU A 269 -23.70 1.56 19.18
N ARG A 270 -24.91 1.96 18.78
CA ARG A 270 -25.43 3.31 19.10
C ARG A 270 -25.52 3.55 20.60
N GLY A 271 -25.01 4.70 21.02
CA GLY A 271 -25.07 5.18 22.41
C GLY A 271 -24.07 4.49 23.35
N ARG A 272 -23.11 3.74 22.81
CA ARG A 272 -22.10 3.03 23.62
C ARG A 272 -20.68 3.50 23.27
N PRO A 273 -19.76 3.55 24.25
CA PRO A 273 -18.34 3.76 23.99
C PRO A 273 -17.76 2.67 23.07
N PRO A 274 -16.95 3.01 22.06
CA PRO A 274 -16.34 2.02 21.17
C PRO A 274 -15.58 0.90 21.89
N GLU A 275 -14.83 1.24 22.94
CA GLU A 275 -14.03 0.31 23.74
C GLU A 275 -14.91 -0.74 24.41
N GLU A 276 -16.08 -0.35 24.91
CA GLU A 276 -17.02 -1.26 25.56
C GLU A 276 -17.60 -2.27 24.55
N VAL A 277 -17.89 -1.82 23.33
CA VAL A 277 -18.39 -2.69 22.25
C VAL A 277 -17.29 -3.66 21.81
N ALA A 278 -16.06 -3.18 21.63
CA ALA A 278 -14.91 -4.01 21.27
C ALA A 278 -14.61 -5.06 22.35
N ASP A 279 -14.64 -4.69 23.63
CA ASP A 279 -14.46 -5.62 24.76
C ASP A 279 -15.58 -6.67 24.81
N GLU A 280 -16.82 -6.30 24.51
CA GLU A 280 -17.92 -7.24 24.42
C GLU A 280 -17.72 -8.25 23.29
N VAL A 281 -17.30 -7.78 22.11
CA VAL A 281 -16.95 -8.64 20.97
C VAL A 281 -15.88 -9.64 21.36
N MET A 282 -14.75 -9.14 21.88
CA MET A 282 -13.60 -9.93 22.30
C MET A 282 -13.98 -10.99 23.34
N ARG A 283 -14.75 -10.59 24.36
CA ARG A 283 -15.25 -11.49 25.40
C ARG A 283 -16.17 -12.55 24.81
N ARG A 284 -17.05 -12.19 23.86
CA ARG A 284 -17.93 -13.15 23.19
C ARG A 284 -17.13 -14.19 22.43
N LEU A 285 -16.12 -13.77 21.66
CA LEU A 285 -15.28 -14.68 20.85
C LEU A 285 -14.50 -15.69 21.70
N ARG A 286 -14.19 -15.37 22.97
CA ARG A 286 -13.55 -16.30 23.93
C ARG A 286 -14.50 -17.36 24.51
N THR A 287 -15.80 -17.18 24.36
CA THR A 287 -16.81 -18.16 24.83
C THR A 287 -17.10 -19.21 23.77
N SER A 288 -17.64 -20.37 24.16
CA SER A 288 -18.04 -21.42 23.22
C SER A 288 -19.05 -20.90 22.17
N PRO A 289 -18.85 -21.17 20.86
CA PRO A 289 -19.76 -20.76 19.78
C PRO A 289 -21.22 -21.19 19.99
N ARG A 290 -21.42 -22.32 20.67
CA ARG A 290 -22.75 -22.86 20.98
C ARG A 290 -23.59 -21.94 21.87
N SER A 291 -22.94 -21.02 22.60
CA SER A 291 -23.61 -20.05 23.46
C SER A 291 -24.01 -18.76 22.72
N TRP A 292 -23.45 -18.52 21.54
CA TRP A 292 -23.62 -17.25 20.84
C TRP A 292 -25.03 -17.09 20.28
N SER A 293 -25.50 -15.84 20.26
CA SER A 293 -26.61 -15.42 19.41
C SER A 293 -26.02 -14.95 18.08
N ALA A 294 -25.96 -15.85 17.11
CA ALA A 294 -25.35 -15.61 15.80
C ALA A 294 -26.35 -15.85 14.67
N THR A 295 -26.05 -15.29 13.50
CA THR A 295 -26.67 -15.75 12.25
C THR A 295 -25.61 -16.34 11.34
N PHE A 296 -26.02 -17.08 10.32
CA PHE A 296 -25.09 -17.70 9.38
C PHE A 296 -25.69 -17.82 7.98
N HIS A 297 -24.82 -17.94 6.98
CA HIS A 297 -25.18 -18.17 5.59
C HIS A 297 -24.21 -19.18 4.97
N SER A 298 -24.72 -20.09 4.13
CA SER A 298 -23.84 -21.02 3.41
C SER A 298 -23.23 -20.36 2.18
N MET A 299 -21.91 -20.45 2.03
CA MET A 299 -21.23 -19.98 0.82
C MET A 299 -21.32 -20.96 -0.35
N VAL A 300 -22.02 -22.09 -0.16
CA VAL A 300 -22.25 -23.09 -1.20
C VAL A 300 -23.71 -23.06 -1.58
N VAL A 301 -23.98 -22.68 -2.83
CA VAL A 301 -25.34 -22.63 -3.39
C VAL A 301 -26.03 -23.97 -3.18
N GLY A 302 -27.24 -23.94 -2.61
CA GLY A 302 -28.07 -25.13 -2.39
C GLY A 302 -27.69 -26.00 -1.18
N LYS A 303 -26.60 -25.69 -0.47
CA LYS A 303 -26.26 -26.40 0.78
C LYS A 303 -27.24 -26.01 1.88
N ARG A 304 -28.07 -26.97 2.28
CA ARG A 304 -29.00 -26.84 3.41
C ARG A 304 -28.36 -27.43 4.66
N GLY A 305 -28.40 -26.69 5.77
CA GLY A 305 -27.86 -27.15 7.04
C GLY A 305 -27.41 -26.00 7.93
N ARG A 306 -26.82 -26.34 9.07
CA ARG A 306 -26.18 -25.39 9.98
C ARG A 306 -24.74 -25.83 10.26
N PRO A 307 -23.83 -24.90 10.58
CA PRO A 307 -22.48 -25.25 11.03
C PRO A 307 -22.51 -26.21 12.22
N SER A 308 -21.54 -27.12 12.31
CA SER A 308 -21.47 -28.12 13.39
C SER A 308 -21.31 -27.49 14.78
N MET A 309 -20.68 -26.31 14.85
CA MET A 309 -20.53 -25.53 16.08
C MET A 309 -21.77 -24.72 16.46
N ALA A 310 -22.80 -24.69 15.62
CA ALA A 310 -23.95 -23.82 15.80
C ALA A 310 -24.75 -24.14 17.07
N GLY A 311 -24.99 -23.10 17.87
CA GLY A 311 -25.86 -23.15 19.04
C GLY A 311 -27.35 -23.14 18.69
N TRP A 312 -28.20 -23.35 19.71
CA TRP A 312 -29.66 -23.29 19.55
C TRP A 312 -30.19 -21.88 19.21
N ARG A 313 -29.42 -20.83 19.55
CA ARG A 313 -29.72 -19.43 19.25
C ARG A 313 -29.29 -19.01 17.85
N TRP A 314 -28.63 -19.89 17.09
CA TRP A 314 -28.19 -19.57 15.74
C TRP A 314 -29.40 -19.56 14.78
N ARG A 315 -29.37 -18.68 13.79
CA ARG A 315 -30.42 -18.54 12.76
C ARG A 315 -29.79 -18.45 11.38
N SER A 316 -30.39 -19.08 10.37
CA SER A 316 -29.94 -18.88 8.99
C SER A 316 -30.38 -17.51 8.49
N GLU A 317 -29.52 -16.83 7.72
CA GLU A 317 -29.87 -15.67 6.90
C GLU A 317 -30.35 -16.04 5.51
N ASP A 318 -30.26 -17.32 5.12
CA ASP A 318 -30.78 -17.80 3.84
C ASP A 318 -32.29 -17.53 3.74
N PRO A 319 -32.79 -17.02 2.59
CA PRO A 319 -34.21 -16.97 2.33
C PRO A 319 -34.82 -18.36 2.52
N ARG A 320 -35.94 -18.42 3.25
CA ARG A 320 -36.69 -19.67 3.47
C ARG A 320 -37.33 -20.17 2.18
#